data_AF-Q5NPE8-F1
#
_entry.id   AF-Q5NPE8-F1
#
_cell.length_a   1.000
_cell.length_b   1.000
_cell.length_c   1.000
_cell.angle_alpha   90.00
_cell.angle_beta   90.00
_cell.angle_gamma   90.00
#
_symmetry.space_group_name_H-M   'P 1'
#
loop_
_entity.id
_entity.type
_entity.pdbx_description
1 polymer ?
#
loop_
_entity_poly.entity_id
_entity_poly.type
_entity_poly.pdbx_seq_one_letter_code
_entity_poly.pdbx_strand_id
1 'polypeptide(L)'
;MMRPFFHRLASVAGLAFCVSLPAMAWAEKSQTSMPVNPPVVVQKNVAASSATNGFSSDLERGAYLAKAGDCIACHRGNANNAPPYAGGYAIASPMGSIISPNISPSKTAGIGNYSEQDFSRALRKGIRKDGAYLYPAMPYTAYAGLSDQDVHALYVYFMQGVAPVDEKPQAVTKLSFPFNLRLLMSGWNLLFLHDKPFKNNPKVSDEINRGHYLVDTLAHCSTCHSPRNFFMAESRRRYLTGTSVGGWYAPNITPDETEGIGSWSEEEIVRYLKTGHVNGKAQAAGSMAEAIEYSLRFLSDADLRAMAAYLKTVAPQNLTGAKQSRFSFENKTPAHLVDVEPVTSRTAMAMSDAGSVDGQLLYENACASCHGRNGEGTADHFYPSLTHNSATGGLVADNLVMTILNGIERKSNDGIAGMPSYADELNDSQIAAIANYVISRFGNKAIPPVSIQQVADFRANKSTPALLMRMMPWLLSGAGFVFIVVMIIGFFRLKSLFKKRPSH
;
A
#
# COMPACT_ATOMS: atom_id res chain seq x y z
N MET A 1 -30.81 -40.94 53.41
CA MET A 1 -30.69 -41.40 52.02
C MET A 1 -29.32 -40.97 51.48
N MET A 2 -28.72 -41.82 50.64
CA MET A 2 -27.29 -42.18 50.59
C MET A 2 -26.21 -41.07 50.50
N ARG A 3 -25.09 -41.39 51.18
CA ARG A 3 -23.78 -40.72 51.23
C ARG A 3 -22.84 -41.15 50.06
N PRO A 4 -21.70 -40.45 49.87
CA PRO A 4 -20.75 -40.58 48.75
C PRO A 4 -19.50 -41.43 49.06
N PHE A 5 -18.76 -41.93 48.06
CA PHE A 5 -17.39 -42.49 48.16
C PHE A 5 -16.73 -42.48 46.74
N PHE A 6 -15.65 -41.75 46.43
CA PHE A 6 -14.21 -41.91 46.71
C PHE A 6 -13.41 -42.87 45.80
N HIS A 7 -12.31 -42.33 45.20
CA HIS A 7 -11.00 -42.96 44.88
C HIS A 7 -10.92 -44.03 43.75
N ARG A 8 -9.81 -44.28 43.02
CA ARG A 8 -8.43 -43.75 42.83
C ARG A 8 -7.76 -44.59 41.70
N LEU A 9 -6.64 -44.08 41.15
CA LEU A 9 -5.45 -44.80 40.59
C LEU A 9 -5.65 -45.68 39.33
N ALA A 10 -5.05 -45.37 38.17
CA ALA A 10 -3.63 -45.46 37.77
C ALA A 10 -3.07 -46.89 37.65
N SER A 11 -2.66 -47.28 36.43
CA SER A 11 -1.28 -47.69 36.04
C SER A 11 -1.19 -48.88 35.05
N VAL A 12 -0.15 -48.82 34.20
CA VAL A 12 0.62 -49.92 33.52
C VAL A 12 -0.02 -50.52 32.25
N ALA A 13 0.46 -50.22 31.02
CA ALA A 13 1.67 -50.63 30.27
C ALA A 13 1.56 -51.97 29.52
N GLY A 14 2.08 -52.02 28.29
CA GLY A 14 2.59 -53.27 27.69
C GLY A 14 2.33 -53.55 26.20
N LEU A 15 3.39 -53.36 25.40
CA LEU A 15 3.86 -54.16 24.25
C LEU A 15 3.01 -54.42 22.99
N ALA A 16 3.50 -53.85 21.87
CA ALA A 16 4.02 -54.46 20.64
C ALA A 16 3.38 -55.74 20.05
N PHE A 17 3.04 -55.69 18.74
CA PHE A 17 3.27 -56.78 17.79
C PHE A 17 3.34 -56.27 16.33
N CYS A 18 4.39 -56.69 15.62
CA CYS A 18 4.61 -56.52 14.18
C CYS A 18 3.80 -57.56 13.38
N VAL A 19 3.25 -57.18 12.21
CA VAL A 19 3.02 -58.13 11.10
C VAL A 19 3.31 -57.43 9.76
N SER A 20 4.25 -58.02 9.03
CA SER A 20 4.68 -57.78 7.65
C SER A 20 3.76 -58.47 6.63
N LEU A 21 3.52 -57.86 5.45
CA LEU A 21 3.18 -58.59 4.22
C LEU A 21 3.78 -57.91 2.97
N PRO A 22 4.25 -58.67 1.96
CA PRO A 22 4.97 -58.17 0.79
C PRO A 22 4.06 -57.94 -0.42
N ALA A 23 4.47 -57.10 -1.37
CA ALA A 23 3.83 -56.99 -2.69
C ALA A 23 4.87 -57.10 -3.82
N MET A 24 4.47 -57.88 -4.82
CA MET A 24 5.27 -58.54 -5.84
C MET A 24 5.76 -57.60 -6.95
N ALA A 25 6.90 -57.99 -7.52
CA ALA A 25 7.44 -57.48 -8.77
C ALA A 25 6.72 -58.07 -9.99
N TRP A 26 6.26 -57.23 -10.91
CA TRP A 26 5.99 -57.57 -12.30
C TRP A 26 6.82 -56.65 -13.21
N ALA A 27 7.55 -57.27 -14.14
CA ALA A 27 8.37 -56.63 -15.15
C ALA A 27 7.58 -56.56 -16.46
N GLU A 28 7.68 -55.46 -17.22
CA GLU A 28 7.89 -55.57 -18.67
C GLU A 28 8.42 -54.29 -19.34
N LYS A 29 9.20 -54.57 -20.38
CA LYS A 29 10.10 -53.77 -21.20
C LYS A 29 9.34 -52.84 -22.17
N SER A 30 9.88 -51.66 -22.45
CA SER A 30 10.37 -51.35 -23.81
C SER A 30 11.21 -50.06 -23.84
N GLN A 31 12.40 -50.20 -24.41
CA GLN A 31 13.39 -49.15 -24.66
C GLN A 31 13.14 -48.52 -26.02
N THR A 32 13.33 -47.21 -26.13
CA THR A 32 13.99 -46.59 -27.29
C THR A 32 14.96 -45.50 -26.83
N SER A 33 16.12 -45.50 -27.48
CA SER A 33 17.40 -44.80 -27.30
C SER A 33 17.35 -43.30 -27.67
N MET A 34 18.18 -42.33 -27.24
CA MET A 34 19.64 -42.15 -27.04
C MET A 34 19.87 -40.79 -26.27
N PRO A 35 21.08 -40.20 -26.12
CA PRO A 35 22.42 -40.71 -25.76
C PRO A 35 22.91 -40.16 -24.40
N VAL A 36 23.96 -40.81 -23.87
CA VAL A 36 24.58 -40.57 -22.57
C VAL A 36 25.66 -39.48 -22.64
N ASN A 37 25.61 -38.50 -21.74
CA ASN A 37 26.78 -37.72 -21.30
C ASN A 37 27.23 -38.23 -19.91
N PRO A 38 28.54 -38.25 -19.60
CA PRO A 38 29.09 -38.92 -18.42
C PRO A 38 28.71 -38.22 -17.10
N PRO A 39 28.72 -38.95 -15.97
CA PRO A 39 28.33 -38.38 -14.68
C PRO A 39 29.41 -37.42 -14.19
N VAL A 40 29.06 -36.14 -14.06
CA VAL A 40 29.86 -35.19 -13.31
C VAL A 40 29.80 -35.58 -11.84
N VAL A 41 30.95 -35.97 -11.33
CA VAL A 41 31.20 -36.22 -9.91
C VAL A 41 30.87 -34.94 -9.13
N VAL A 42 29.81 -34.99 -8.32
CA VAL A 42 29.46 -33.93 -7.37
C VAL A 42 30.46 -33.97 -6.23
N GLN A 43 31.53 -33.19 -6.33
CA GLN A 43 32.30 -32.79 -5.16
C GLN A 43 31.46 -31.76 -4.37
N LYS A 44 30.94 -32.21 -3.22
CA LYS A 44 30.45 -31.35 -2.15
C LYS A 44 31.58 -30.40 -1.73
N ASN A 45 31.53 -29.16 -2.17
CA ASN A 45 32.09 -28.04 -1.43
C ASN A 45 30.95 -27.09 -1.08
N VAL A 46 30.62 -27.12 0.21
CA VAL A 46 29.76 -26.15 0.88
C VAL A 46 30.49 -24.82 0.88
N ALA A 47 30.13 -23.95 -0.05
CA ALA A 47 30.33 -22.52 0.08
C ALA A 47 28.98 -21.87 -0.28
N ALA A 48 28.38 -21.20 0.70
CA ALA A 48 27.21 -20.37 0.49
C ALA A 48 27.53 -19.36 -0.62
N SER A 49 26.96 -19.56 -1.80
CA SER A 49 26.97 -18.55 -2.86
C SER A 49 26.01 -17.45 -2.43
N SER A 50 26.49 -16.56 -1.57
CA SER A 50 25.99 -15.20 -1.50
C SER A 50 26.10 -14.63 -2.92
N ALA A 51 24.97 -14.40 -3.56
CA ALA A 51 24.87 -13.49 -4.70
C ALA A 51 25.38 -12.12 -4.24
N THR A 52 26.68 -11.89 -4.42
CA THR A 52 27.31 -10.60 -4.24
C THR A 52 26.88 -9.74 -5.42
N ASN A 53 25.75 -9.07 -5.21
CA ASN A 53 25.45 -7.69 -5.60
C ASN A 53 26.29 -7.14 -6.75
N GLY A 54 25.69 -6.99 -7.94
CA GLY A 54 26.26 -6.25 -9.08
C GLY A 54 26.41 -4.73 -8.86
N PHE A 55 26.58 -4.27 -7.61
CA PHE A 55 26.88 -2.89 -7.26
C PHE A 55 28.36 -2.74 -6.97
N SER A 56 28.99 -1.72 -7.53
CA SER A 56 30.43 -1.47 -7.39
C SER A 56 30.83 -0.85 -6.05
N SER A 57 29.86 -0.32 -5.28
CA SER A 57 30.08 0.33 -3.97
C SER A 57 28.83 0.38 -3.09
N ASP A 58 29.01 0.60 -1.79
CA ASP A 58 27.91 0.88 -0.85
C ASP A 58 27.14 2.15 -1.22
N LEU A 59 27.82 3.13 -1.83
CA LEU A 59 27.19 4.35 -2.33
C LEU A 59 26.18 4.05 -3.45
N GLU A 60 26.58 3.25 -4.42
CA GLU A 60 25.72 2.83 -5.54
C GLU A 60 24.55 1.97 -5.04
N ARG A 61 24.85 1.00 -4.16
CA ARG A 61 23.83 0.16 -3.53
C ARG A 61 22.85 1.01 -2.73
N GLY A 62 23.32 1.96 -1.93
CA GLY A 62 22.49 2.84 -1.12
C GLY A 62 21.59 3.73 -1.98
N ALA A 63 22.10 4.26 -3.09
CA ALA A 63 21.30 5.02 -4.05
C ALA A 63 20.18 4.15 -4.68
N TYR A 64 20.49 2.90 -5.01
CA TYR A 64 19.50 1.95 -5.52
C TYR A 64 18.43 1.63 -4.47
N LEU A 65 18.84 1.33 -3.24
CA LEU A 65 17.94 1.02 -2.13
C LEU A 65 17.07 2.22 -1.76
N ALA A 66 17.58 3.45 -1.85
CA ALA A 66 16.79 4.66 -1.58
C ALA A 66 15.68 4.88 -2.63
N LYS A 67 15.93 4.47 -3.88
CA LYS A 67 14.91 4.44 -4.94
C LYS A 67 13.92 3.33 -4.70
N ALA A 68 14.37 2.08 -4.54
CA ALA A 68 13.48 0.93 -4.26
C ALA A 68 12.65 1.13 -2.99
N GLY A 69 13.22 1.81 -2.00
CA GLY A 69 12.63 2.23 -0.74
C GLY A 69 11.55 3.31 -0.85
N ASP A 70 11.42 3.94 -2.01
CA ASP A 70 10.57 5.10 -2.29
C ASP A 70 10.82 6.32 -1.38
N CYS A 71 12.07 6.52 -0.96
CA CYS A 71 12.39 7.55 0.03
C CYS A 71 12.07 8.98 -0.47
N ILE A 72 12.26 9.24 -1.77
CA ILE A 72 12.10 10.58 -2.35
C ILE A 72 10.63 10.98 -2.52
N ALA A 73 9.71 10.03 -2.70
CA ALA A 73 8.28 10.34 -2.86
C ALA A 73 7.73 11.10 -1.65
N CYS A 74 8.18 10.72 -0.44
CA CYS A 74 7.81 11.38 0.80
C CYS A 74 8.80 12.46 1.25
N HIS A 75 10.11 12.25 1.11
CA HIS A 75 11.10 13.20 1.64
C HIS A 75 11.46 14.34 0.68
N ARG A 76 10.57 14.68 -0.25
CA ARG A 76 10.70 15.85 -1.13
C ARG A 76 10.12 17.12 -0.49
N GLY A 77 10.55 18.27 -0.99
CA GLY A 77 9.88 19.54 -0.69
C GLY A 77 8.62 19.76 -1.55
N ASN A 78 7.83 20.77 -1.18
CA ASN A 78 6.53 21.05 -1.82
C ASN A 78 6.63 21.84 -3.13
N ALA A 79 7.78 22.44 -3.43
CA ALA A 79 8.00 23.14 -4.69
C ALA A 79 8.38 22.15 -5.80
N ASN A 80 7.93 22.41 -7.04
CA ASN A 80 8.20 21.55 -8.20
C ASN A 80 9.69 21.29 -8.49
N ASN A 81 10.59 22.12 -7.94
CA ASN A 81 12.05 21.98 -8.04
C ASN A 81 12.73 21.97 -6.67
N ALA A 82 12.02 21.54 -5.61
CA ALA A 82 12.63 21.43 -4.30
C ALA A 82 13.82 20.46 -4.36
N PRO A 83 14.95 20.79 -3.69
CA PRO A 83 16.08 19.86 -3.59
C PRO A 83 15.62 18.49 -3.09
N PRO A 84 16.16 17.39 -3.63
CA PRO A 84 15.79 16.06 -3.20
C PRO A 84 16.11 15.88 -1.70
N TYR A 85 15.26 15.12 -1.00
CA TYR A 85 15.45 14.80 0.42
C TYR A 85 15.32 15.99 1.40
N ALA A 86 14.87 17.16 0.93
CA ALA A 86 14.63 18.34 1.76
C ALA A 86 13.45 18.20 2.75
N GLY A 87 12.54 17.25 2.53
CA GLY A 87 11.32 17.07 3.32
C GLY A 87 10.31 18.22 3.17
N GLY A 88 9.19 18.10 3.88
CA GLY A 88 8.11 19.09 3.89
C GLY A 88 6.84 18.65 3.19
N TYR A 89 6.86 17.51 2.50
CA TYR A 89 5.67 16.87 1.96
C TYR A 89 4.66 16.56 3.06
N ALA A 90 3.41 16.94 2.83
CA ALA A 90 2.31 16.72 3.76
C ALA A 90 1.57 15.44 3.41
N ILE A 91 1.74 14.41 4.22
CA ILE A 91 1.02 13.15 4.10
C ILE A 91 -0.34 13.33 4.79
N ALA A 92 -1.42 13.26 4.02
CA ALA A 92 -2.77 13.31 4.55
C ALA A 92 -3.05 12.06 5.40
N SER A 93 -3.61 12.24 6.59
CA SER A 93 -4.08 11.14 7.43
C SER A 93 -5.40 11.50 8.11
N PRO A 94 -6.18 10.51 8.57
CA PRO A 94 -7.42 10.77 9.30
C PRO A 94 -7.20 11.58 10.59
N MET A 95 -5.97 11.61 11.13
CA MET A 95 -5.62 12.34 12.35
C MET A 95 -5.11 13.77 12.08
N GLY A 96 -4.97 14.14 10.81
CA GLY A 96 -4.34 15.39 10.35
C GLY A 96 -3.08 15.14 9.52
N SER A 97 -2.51 16.20 8.95
CA SER A 97 -1.34 16.09 8.08
C SER A 97 -0.06 15.75 8.86
N ILE A 98 0.68 14.76 8.38
CA ILE A 98 2.00 14.38 8.87
C ILE A 98 3.04 14.91 7.90
N ILE A 99 3.95 15.76 8.37
CA ILE A 99 4.97 16.39 7.53
C ILE A 99 6.24 15.55 7.52
N SER A 100 6.76 15.24 6.34
CA SER A 100 8.01 14.50 6.19
C SER A 100 9.21 15.37 6.61
N PRO A 101 10.19 14.81 7.34
CA PRO A 101 11.38 15.55 7.73
C PRO A 101 12.38 15.64 6.57
N ASN A 102 13.30 16.60 6.66
CA ASN A 102 14.52 16.65 5.84
C ASN A 102 15.43 15.47 6.24
N ILE A 103 15.88 14.69 5.26
CA ILE A 103 16.81 13.55 5.46
C ILE A 103 18.12 13.70 4.68
N SER A 104 18.43 14.90 4.20
CA SER A 104 19.74 15.24 3.64
C SER A 104 20.83 15.19 4.74
N PRO A 105 22.13 15.18 4.39
CA PRO A 105 23.21 15.20 5.37
C PRO A 105 23.44 16.58 6.02
N SER A 106 22.50 17.52 5.88
CA SER A 106 22.55 18.79 6.60
C SER A 106 22.67 18.56 8.11
N LYS A 107 23.61 19.24 8.75
CA LYS A 107 23.79 19.23 10.20
C LYS A 107 22.82 20.16 10.93
N THR A 108 22.11 21.02 10.21
CA THR A 108 21.22 22.04 10.81
C THR A 108 19.74 21.70 10.62
N ALA A 109 19.39 21.10 9.49
CA ALA A 109 18.01 20.76 9.12
C ALA A 109 17.78 19.25 8.90
N GLY A 110 18.79 18.51 8.48
CA GLY A 110 18.70 17.10 8.10
C GLY A 110 19.23 16.12 9.15
N ILE A 111 19.71 14.97 8.66
CA ILE A 111 20.25 13.87 9.48
C ILE A 111 21.78 13.95 9.65
N GLY A 112 22.44 15.05 9.29
CA GLY A 112 23.90 15.16 9.29
C GLY A 112 24.61 14.93 10.63
N ASN A 113 23.87 14.93 11.74
CA ASN A 113 24.38 14.61 13.06
C ASN A 113 23.99 13.20 13.54
N TYR A 114 23.28 12.40 12.74
CA TYR A 114 22.93 11.03 13.10
C TYR A 114 24.20 10.16 13.04
N SER A 115 24.37 9.28 14.02
CA SER A 115 25.21 8.10 13.81
C SER A 115 24.49 7.08 12.95
N GLU A 116 25.21 6.10 12.39
CA GLU A 116 24.58 4.98 11.68
C GLU A 116 23.60 4.21 12.60
N GLN A 117 23.90 4.10 13.90
CA GLN A 117 23.01 3.48 14.88
C GLN A 117 21.73 4.29 15.09
N ASP A 118 21.81 5.63 15.12
CA ASP A 118 20.63 6.49 15.20
C ASP A 118 19.78 6.38 13.92
N PHE A 119 20.43 6.34 12.75
CA PHE A 119 19.77 6.15 11.46
C PHE A 119 19.04 4.81 11.41
N SER A 120 19.74 3.74 11.77
CA SER A 120 19.20 2.38 11.85
C SER A 120 18.01 2.30 12.81
N ARG A 121 18.10 2.96 13.97
CA ARG A 121 17.02 3.00 14.96
C ARG A 121 15.81 3.79 14.46
N ALA A 122 16.01 4.90 13.77
CA ALA A 122 14.91 5.65 13.15
C ALA A 122 14.21 4.81 12.06
N LEU A 123 15.01 4.19 11.18
CA LEU A 123 14.54 3.44 10.03
C LEU A 123 13.82 2.14 10.41
N ARG A 124 14.37 1.37 11.36
CA ARG A 124 13.87 0.02 11.71
C ARG A 124 12.99 -0.02 12.95
N LYS A 125 13.09 0.98 13.83
CA LYS A 125 12.36 1.02 15.11
C LYS A 125 11.43 2.22 15.24
N GLY A 126 11.46 3.15 14.29
CA GLY A 126 10.64 4.36 14.35
C GLY A 126 11.03 5.26 15.54
N ILE A 127 12.30 5.30 15.96
CA ILE A 127 12.76 6.14 17.07
C ILE A 127 13.88 7.06 16.58
N ARG A 128 13.61 8.36 16.60
CA ARG A 128 14.54 9.42 16.17
C ARG A 128 15.78 9.50 17.05
N LYS A 129 16.78 10.29 16.63
CA LYS A 129 17.96 10.61 17.43
C LYS A 129 17.61 11.24 18.78
N ASP A 130 16.61 12.10 18.83
CA ASP A 130 16.12 12.76 20.04
C ASP A 130 15.22 11.88 20.93
N GLY A 131 15.06 10.60 20.59
CA GLY A 131 14.22 9.66 21.32
C GLY A 131 12.72 9.76 21.02
N ALA A 132 12.29 10.73 20.20
CA ALA A 132 10.89 10.83 19.82
C ALA A 132 10.50 9.69 18.86
N TYR A 133 9.35 9.07 19.12
CA TYR A 133 8.79 8.07 18.22
C TYR A 133 8.27 8.71 16.92
N LEU A 134 8.39 7.99 15.83
CA LEU A 134 7.83 8.30 14.52
C LEU A 134 6.40 7.76 14.45
N TYR A 135 5.55 8.43 13.66
CA TYR A 135 4.28 7.86 13.26
C TYR A 135 4.51 6.83 12.15
N PRO A 136 3.73 5.74 12.09
CA PRO A 136 3.84 4.71 11.05
C PRO A 136 3.35 5.17 9.66
N ALA A 137 3.36 6.49 9.42
CA ALA A 137 3.32 7.04 8.06
C ALA A 137 4.67 6.85 7.34
N MET A 138 5.78 6.87 8.09
CA MET A 138 7.03 6.29 7.61
C MET A 138 6.92 4.77 7.81
N PRO A 139 7.12 3.92 6.79
CA PRO A 139 6.87 2.48 6.87
C PRO A 139 8.00 1.73 7.61
N TYR A 140 8.41 2.20 8.78
CA TYR A 140 9.48 1.61 9.59
C TYR A 140 9.17 0.17 10.03
N THR A 141 7.89 -0.22 10.08
CA THR A 141 7.48 -1.60 10.35
C THR A 141 7.84 -2.55 9.22
N ALA A 142 7.85 -2.07 7.97
CA ALA A 142 8.34 -2.81 6.82
C ALA A 142 9.88 -2.76 6.76
N TYR A 143 10.46 -1.57 6.90
CA TYR A 143 11.92 -1.39 6.90
C TYR A 143 12.64 -2.11 8.05
N ALA A 144 11.93 -2.55 9.10
CA ALA A 144 12.48 -3.45 10.11
C ALA A 144 13.10 -4.72 9.51
N GLY A 145 12.64 -5.14 8.32
CA GLY A 145 13.20 -6.24 7.56
C GLY A 145 14.58 -5.96 6.92
N LEU A 146 15.04 -4.71 6.87
CA LEU A 146 16.31 -4.36 6.24
C LEU A 146 17.49 -5.03 6.95
N SER A 147 18.39 -5.60 6.14
CA SER A 147 19.66 -6.14 6.61
C SER A 147 20.58 -5.03 7.12
N ASP A 148 21.53 -5.37 7.99
CA ASP A 148 22.51 -4.38 8.46
C ASP A 148 23.35 -3.80 7.31
N GLN A 149 23.66 -4.61 6.29
CA GLN A 149 24.37 -4.16 5.09
C GLN A 149 23.56 -3.13 4.29
N ASP A 150 22.25 -3.33 4.16
CA ASP A 150 21.39 -2.40 3.42
C ASP A 150 21.16 -1.10 4.19
N VAL A 151 21.07 -1.17 5.51
CA VAL A 151 21.05 0.02 6.38
C VAL A 151 22.37 0.80 6.26
N HIS A 152 23.51 0.09 6.26
CA HIS A 152 24.82 0.71 6.07
C HIS A 152 24.92 1.43 4.73
N ALA A 153 24.57 0.75 3.63
CA ALA A 153 24.61 1.33 2.29
C ALA A 153 23.68 2.55 2.17
N LEU A 154 22.46 2.48 2.70
CA LEU A 154 21.55 3.63 2.77
C LEU A 154 22.16 4.80 3.55
N TYR A 155 22.77 4.52 4.72
CA TYR A 155 23.43 5.54 5.52
C TYR A 155 24.60 6.19 4.78
N VAL A 156 25.47 5.40 4.12
CA VAL A 156 26.55 5.90 3.27
C VAL A 156 25.99 6.80 2.16
N TYR A 157 24.93 6.38 1.48
CA TYR A 157 24.30 7.17 0.43
C TYR A 157 23.75 8.50 0.93
N PHE A 158 22.99 8.52 2.02
CA PHE A 158 22.47 9.78 2.54
C PHE A 158 23.57 10.69 3.10
N MET A 159 24.64 10.13 3.66
CA MET A 159 25.71 10.93 4.25
C MET A 159 26.74 11.45 3.25
N GLN A 160 26.91 10.76 2.11
CA GLN A 160 27.98 11.06 1.15
C GLN A 160 27.48 11.31 -0.29
N GLY A 161 26.35 10.71 -0.67
CA GLY A 161 25.79 10.79 -2.03
C GLY A 161 24.70 11.84 -2.21
N VAL A 162 24.13 12.35 -1.13
CA VAL A 162 23.07 13.37 -1.15
C VAL A 162 23.65 14.74 -0.83
N ALA A 163 23.25 15.77 -1.58
CA ALA A 163 23.63 17.15 -1.28
C ALA A 163 22.94 17.64 0.01
N PRO A 164 23.65 18.35 0.91
CA PRO A 164 23.04 18.91 2.12
C PRO A 164 22.01 19.98 1.76
N VAL A 165 20.87 19.95 2.43
CA VAL A 165 19.83 20.98 2.33
C VAL A 165 19.61 21.56 3.73
N ASP A 166 20.10 22.77 3.97
CA ASP A 166 20.05 23.42 5.29
C ASP A 166 18.71 24.10 5.61
N GLU A 167 17.79 24.11 4.65
CA GLU A 167 16.44 24.61 4.84
C GLU A 167 15.58 23.61 5.61
N LYS A 168 14.96 24.09 6.69
CA LYS A 168 13.97 23.30 7.45
C LYS A 168 12.61 23.41 6.78
N PRO A 169 11.83 22.32 6.72
CA PRO A 169 10.42 22.39 6.38
C PRO A 169 9.70 23.41 7.25
N GLN A 170 8.99 24.36 6.63
CA GLN A 170 8.24 25.38 7.35
C GLN A 170 7.05 24.79 8.12
N ALA A 171 6.38 23.81 7.51
CA ALA A 171 5.29 23.08 8.14
C ALA A 171 5.83 22.06 9.15
N VAL A 172 5.10 21.88 10.25
CA VAL A 172 5.38 20.86 11.26
C VAL A 172 4.12 20.06 11.55
N THR A 173 4.29 18.77 11.84
CA THR A 173 3.18 17.89 12.21
C THR A 173 2.49 18.38 13.48
N LYS A 174 1.21 18.76 13.37
CA LYS A 174 0.35 19.21 14.46
C LYS A 174 -0.93 18.38 14.49
N LEU A 175 -0.85 17.19 15.10
CA LEU A 175 -2.03 16.34 15.29
C LEU A 175 -2.80 16.80 16.53
N SER A 176 -4.10 16.50 16.57
CA SER A 176 -4.93 16.78 17.76
C SER A 176 -4.71 15.73 18.85
N PHE A 177 -5.03 16.07 20.10
CA PHE A 177 -5.07 15.09 21.18
C PHE A 177 -6.04 13.95 20.85
N PRO A 178 -5.71 12.67 21.14
CA PRO A 178 -4.49 12.20 21.81
C PRO A 178 -3.29 11.94 20.88
N PHE A 179 -3.45 12.11 19.57
CA PHE A 179 -2.47 11.72 18.56
C PHE A 179 -1.19 12.57 18.56
N ASN A 180 -1.20 13.75 19.18
CA ASN A 180 0.01 14.55 19.42
C ASN A 180 1.00 13.90 20.40
N LEU A 181 0.54 12.96 21.25
CA LEU A 181 1.37 12.29 22.25
C LEU A 181 2.20 11.16 21.62
N ARG A 182 3.40 11.49 21.14
CA ARG A 182 4.31 10.53 20.50
C ARG A 182 4.64 9.30 21.37
N LEU A 183 4.61 9.42 22.70
CA LEU A 183 4.86 8.28 23.59
C LEU A 183 3.85 7.14 23.40
N LEU A 184 2.63 7.42 22.93
CA LEU A 184 1.65 6.38 22.62
C LEU A 184 2.14 5.42 21.53
N MET A 185 3.05 5.87 20.65
CA MET A 185 3.66 5.01 19.64
C MET A 185 4.62 3.98 20.25
N SER A 186 5.10 4.16 21.49
CA SER A 186 5.88 3.13 22.17
C SER A 186 5.03 1.88 22.45
N GLY A 187 3.80 2.07 22.94
CA GLY A 187 2.82 1.00 23.13
C GLY A 187 2.34 0.40 21.81
N TRP A 188 2.14 1.23 20.77
CA TRP A 188 1.82 0.74 19.44
C TRP A 188 2.95 -0.14 18.86
N ASN A 189 4.20 0.30 18.99
CA ASN A 189 5.37 -0.48 18.56
C ASN A 189 5.46 -1.82 19.29
N LEU A 190 5.21 -1.84 20.60
CA LEU A 190 5.20 -3.08 21.38
C LEU A 190 4.23 -4.13 20.82
N LEU A 191 3.10 -3.68 20.25
CA LEU A 191 2.06 -4.56 19.72
C LEU A 191 2.28 -4.93 18.24
N PHE A 192 2.82 -4.02 17.43
CA PHE A 192 2.76 -4.15 15.97
C PHE A 192 4.13 -4.14 15.26
N LEU A 193 5.19 -3.65 15.91
CA LEU A 193 6.53 -3.65 15.31
C LEU A 193 7.18 -5.03 15.44
N HIS A 194 7.51 -5.63 14.31
CA HIS A 194 8.30 -6.86 14.26
C HIS A 194 9.75 -6.48 13.97
N ASP A 195 10.56 -6.37 15.03
CA ASP A 195 11.90 -5.76 14.99
C ASP A 195 13.01 -6.67 14.44
N LYS A 196 12.66 -7.66 13.62
CA LYS A 196 13.61 -8.65 13.10
C LYS A 196 13.89 -8.39 11.62
N PRO A 197 15.18 -8.43 11.20
CA PRO A 197 15.53 -8.45 9.80
C PRO A 197 14.84 -9.59 9.06
N PHE A 198 14.66 -9.38 7.76
CA PHE A 198 14.12 -10.37 6.85
C PHE A 198 14.97 -11.65 6.88
N LYS A 199 14.30 -12.80 6.83
CA LYS A 199 14.94 -14.11 6.80
C LYS A 199 14.46 -14.89 5.59
N ASN A 200 15.41 -15.32 4.76
CA ASN A 200 15.12 -16.18 3.63
C ASN A 200 14.48 -17.48 4.10
N ASN A 201 13.45 -17.91 3.36
CA ASN A 201 12.85 -19.21 3.52
C ASN A 201 13.66 -20.22 2.68
N PRO A 202 14.29 -21.24 3.29
CA PRO A 202 15.11 -22.21 2.56
C PRO A 202 14.30 -23.14 1.65
N LYS A 203 12.96 -23.09 1.71
CA LYS A 203 12.06 -23.92 0.89
C LYS A 203 11.67 -23.31 -0.45
N VAL A 204 12.07 -22.07 -0.72
CA VAL A 204 11.76 -21.36 -1.97
C VAL A 204 13.06 -20.90 -2.62
N SER A 205 13.02 -20.57 -3.91
CA SER A 205 14.18 -20.10 -4.66
C SER A 205 14.69 -18.76 -4.12
N ASP A 206 15.96 -18.46 -4.41
CA ASP A 206 16.55 -17.15 -4.09
C ASP A 206 15.81 -16.00 -4.77
N GLU A 207 15.27 -16.22 -5.97
CA GLU A 207 14.42 -15.27 -6.67
C GLU A 207 13.14 -14.94 -5.88
N ILE A 208 12.42 -15.95 -5.39
CA ILE A 208 11.22 -15.72 -4.57
C ILE A 208 11.58 -15.03 -3.26
N ASN A 209 12.69 -15.41 -2.61
CA ASN A 209 13.17 -14.73 -1.40
C ASN A 209 13.53 -13.25 -1.68
N ARG A 210 14.16 -12.98 -2.82
CA ARG A 210 14.49 -11.62 -3.25
C ARG A 210 13.23 -10.80 -3.52
N GLY A 211 12.26 -11.37 -4.21
CA GLY A 211 10.96 -10.76 -4.47
C GLY A 211 10.21 -10.43 -3.19
N HIS A 212 10.17 -11.38 -2.25
CA HIS A 212 9.55 -11.19 -0.94
C HIS A 212 10.21 -10.05 -0.17
N TYR A 213 11.55 -10.01 -0.13
CA TYR A 213 12.29 -8.91 0.49
C TYR A 213 11.94 -7.56 -0.14
N LEU A 214 11.90 -7.48 -1.46
CA LEU A 214 11.57 -6.25 -2.18
C LEU A 214 10.13 -5.82 -1.92
N VAL A 215 9.16 -6.71 -2.07
CA VAL A 215 7.73 -6.41 -1.91
C VAL A 215 7.39 -6.02 -0.47
N ASP A 216 7.90 -6.72 0.53
CA ASP A 216 7.51 -6.50 1.93
C ASP A 216 8.38 -5.49 2.67
N THR A 217 9.68 -5.43 2.36
CA THR A 217 10.62 -4.60 3.12
C THR A 217 10.88 -3.28 2.42
N LEU A 218 11.33 -3.30 1.16
CA LEU A 218 11.79 -2.10 0.47
C LEU A 218 10.67 -1.31 -0.20
N ALA A 219 9.82 -1.97 -0.99
CA ALA A 219 8.68 -1.35 -1.67
C ALA A 219 7.41 -1.34 -0.82
N HIS A 220 7.42 -2.07 0.31
CA HIS A 220 6.41 -2.07 1.37
C HIS A 220 4.96 -2.09 0.85
N CYS A 221 4.69 -2.96 -0.13
CA CYS A 221 3.42 -2.99 -0.86
C CYS A 221 2.22 -3.20 0.07
N SER A 222 2.40 -3.93 1.17
CA SER A 222 1.35 -4.18 2.17
C SER A 222 0.84 -2.90 2.83
N THR A 223 1.65 -1.84 2.89
CA THR A 223 1.24 -0.55 3.47
C THR A 223 0.09 0.09 2.70
N CYS A 224 0.00 -0.13 1.39
CA CYS A 224 -1.10 0.37 0.56
C CYS A 224 -2.12 -0.72 0.26
N HIS A 225 -1.67 -1.95 0.03
CA HIS A 225 -2.52 -3.05 -0.45
C HIS A 225 -3.09 -3.94 0.65
N SER A 226 -2.88 -3.65 1.94
CA SER A 226 -3.52 -4.41 3.03
C SER A 226 -4.40 -3.48 3.88
N PRO A 227 -5.62 -3.91 4.24
CA PRO A 227 -6.49 -3.11 5.10
C PRO A 227 -5.86 -2.95 6.48
N ARG A 228 -6.16 -1.83 7.12
CA ARG A 228 -5.73 -1.55 8.49
C ARG A 228 -6.77 -2.00 9.49
N ASN A 229 -6.30 -2.49 10.63
CA ASN A 229 -7.14 -2.78 11.79
C ASN A 229 -7.54 -1.48 12.51
N PHE A 230 -8.33 -1.61 13.58
CA PHE A 230 -8.80 -0.49 14.39
C PHE A 230 -7.66 0.40 14.94
N PHE A 231 -6.50 -0.16 15.23
CA PHE A 231 -5.31 0.58 15.70
C PHE A 231 -4.46 1.16 14.57
N MET A 232 -5.00 1.23 13.35
CA MET A 232 -4.30 1.67 12.13
C MET A 232 -3.08 0.81 11.74
N ALA A 233 -2.94 -0.40 12.29
CA ALA A 233 -1.89 -1.34 11.89
C ALA A 233 -2.35 -2.26 10.76
N GLU A 234 -1.44 -2.63 9.87
CA GLU A 234 -1.73 -3.50 8.72
C GLU A 234 -2.26 -4.88 9.16
N SER A 235 -3.29 -5.36 8.46
CA SER A 235 -3.86 -6.68 8.70
C SER A 235 -3.06 -7.78 8.01
N ARG A 236 -2.27 -8.53 8.79
CA ARG A 236 -1.54 -9.71 8.30
C ARG A 236 -2.44 -10.81 7.75
N ARG A 237 -3.68 -10.93 8.24
CA ARG A 237 -4.64 -11.93 7.76
C ARG A 237 -5.17 -11.58 6.36
N ARG A 238 -5.23 -10.28 6.05
CA ARG A 238 -5.72 -9.74 4.78
C ARG A 238 -4.56 -9.11 3.99
N TYR A 239 -3.43 -9.81 4.01
CA TYR A 239 -2.22 -9.38 3.33
C TYR A 239 -2.48 -9.24 1.82
N LEU A 240 -2.23 -8.04 1.28
CA LEU A 240 -2.35 -7.65 -0.13
C LEU A 240 -3.76 -7.74 -0.76
N THR A 241 -4.81 -7.78 0.05
CA THR A 241 -6.20 -7.92 -0.41
C THR A 241 -6.88 -6.63 -0.85
N GLY A 242 -6.16 -5.51 -0.88
CA GLY A 242 -6.67 -4.18 -1.22
C GLY A 242 -7.34 -3.44 -0.07
N THR A 243 -7.35 -2.11 -0.17
CA THR A 243 -8.02 -1.18 0.76
C THR A 243 -8.06 0.23 0.18
N SER A 244 -8.93 1.08 0.70
CA SER A 244 -8.86 2.53 0.46
C SER A 244 -7.62 3.13 1.16
N VAL A 245 -6.95 4.05 0.47
CA VAL A 245 -5.80 4.84 0.89
C VAL A 245 -6.09 6.31 0.56
N GLY A 246 -6.62 7.04 1.54
CA GLY A 246 -7.18 8.38 1.28
C GLY A 246 -8.41 8.27 0.38
N GLY A 247 -8.49 9.10 -0.67
CA GLY A 247 -9.54 9.02 -1.69
C GLY A 247 -9.31 7.93 -2.75
N TRP A 248 -8.12 7.32 -2.80
CA TRP A 248 -7.79 6.28 -3.76
C TRP A 248 -8.08 4.88 -3.21
N TYR A 249 -8.26 3.90 -4.08
CA TYR A 249 -8.40 2.49 -3.74
C TYR A 249 -7.21 1.69 -4.28
N ALA A 250 -6.39 1.17 -3.38
CA ALA A 250 -5.32 0.23 -3.71
C ALA A 250 -5.93 -1.17 -3.89
N PRO A 251 -5.87 -1.75 -5.10
CA PRO A 251 -6.57 -2.99 -5.40
C PRO A 251 -5.97 -4.21 -4.68
N ASN A 252 -6.72 -5.32 -4.67
CA ASN A 252 -6.15 -6.62 -4.34
C ASN A 252 -5.08 -7.01 -5.39
N ILE A 253 -3.90 -7.40 -4.91
CA ILE A 253 -2.74 -7.82 -5.71
C ILE A 253 -2.26 -9.23 -5.36
N THR A 254 -3.08 -10.02 -4.66
CA THR A 254 -2.89 -11.47 -4.56
C THR A 254 -3.15 -12.13 -5.92
N PRO A 255 -2.74 -13.40 -6.15
CA PRO A 255 -2.99 -14.08 -7.42
C PRO A 255 -4.44 -14.61 -7.55
N ASP A 256 -5.40 -14.02 -6.83
CA ASP A 256 -6.82 -14.27 -7.08
C ASP A 256 -7.20 -13.85 -8.51
N GLU A 257 -7.93 -14.68 -9.24
CA GLU A 257 -8.25 -14.46 -10.65
C GLU A 257 -9.33 -13.39 -10.89
N THR A 258 -10.10 -13.06 -9.85
CA THR A 258 -11.28 -12.19 -9.95
C THR A 258 -11.06 -10.84 -9.30
N GLU A 259 -10.62 -10.81 -8.04
CA GLU A 259 -10.32 -9.57 -7.33
C GLU A 259 -8.85 -9.18 -7.47
N GLY A 260 -7.96 -10.15 -7.66
CA GLY A 260 -6.52 -9.97 -7.63
C GLY A 260 -5.89 -9.69 -9.01
N ILE A 261 -4.65 -10.15 -9.14
CA ILE A 261 -3.83 -10.12 -10.36
C ILE A 261 -3.57 -11.54 -10.89
N GLY A 262 -4.41 -12.52 -10.53
CA GLY A 262 -4.23 -13.93 -10.89
C GLY A 262 -4.09 -14.19 -12.39
N SER A 263 -4.86 -13.48 -13.20
CA SER A 263 -4.82 -13.55 -14.68
C SER A 263 -3.82 -12.59 -15.34
N TRP A 264 -2.93 -11.97 -14.55
CA TRP A 264 -1.78 -11.25 -15.09
C TRP A 264 -0.60 -12.22 -15.24
N SER A 265 0.10 -12.13 -16.37
CA SER A 265 1.40 -12.76 -16.57
C SER A 265 2.47 -12.04 -15.74
N GLU A 266 3.59 -12.70 -15.48
CA GLU A 266 4.70 -12.07 -14.78
C GLU A 266 5.26 -10.87 -15.57
N GLU A 267 5.30 -10.96 -16.90
CA GLU A 267 5.73 -9.89 -17.78
C GLU A 267 4.80 -8.68 -17.73
N GLU A 268 3.49 -8.89 -17.56
CA GLU A 268 2.54 -7.80 -17.36
C GLU A 268 2.74 -7.13 -16.00
N ILE A 269 3.03 -7.90 -14.95
CA ILE A 269 3.38 -7.33 -13.63
C ILE A 269 4.67 -6.52 -13.74
N VAL A 270 5.71 -7.07 -14.37
CA VAL A 270 6.99 -6.36 -14.60
C VAL A 270 6.77 -5.08 -15.40
N ARG A 271 5.99 -5.14 -16.48
CA ARG A 271 5.64 -3.97 -17.28
C ARG A 271 4.94 -2.92 -16.43
N TYR A 272 3.92 -3.30 -15.65
CA TYR A 272 3.20 -2.38 -14.79
C TYR A 272 4.12 -1.71 -13.77
N LEU A 273 5.01 -2.46 -13.11
CA LEU A 273 5.94 -1.89 -12.13
C LEU A 273 6.98 -0.96 -12.78
N LYS A 274 7.32 -1.19 -14.06
CA LYS A 274 8.29 -0.37 -14.81
C LYS A 274 7.68 0.89 -15.42
N THR A 275 6.43 0.79 -15.87
CA THR A 275 5.82 1.80 -16.75
C THR A 275 4.53 2.39 -16.21
N GLY A 276 3.94 1.76 -15.19
CA GLY A 276 2.62 2.12 -14.65
C GLY A 276 1.47 1.79 -15.59
N HIS A 277 1.66 0.92 -16.59
CA HIS A 277 0.66 0.65 -17.61
C HIS A 277 0.67 -0.82 -18.09
N VAL A 278 -0.51 -1.43 -18.16
CA VAL A 278 -0.76 -2.67 -18.92
C VAL A 278 -2.02 -2.49 -19.76
N ASN A 279 -1.88 -2.67 -21.08
CA ASN A 279 -2.97 -2.55 -22.05
C ASN A 279 -4.14 -3.46 -21.67
N GLY A 280 -5.36 -2.93 -21.73
CA GLY A 280 -6.57 -3.69 -21.40
C GLY A 280 -6.63 -4.21 -19.96
N LYS A 281 -5.84 -3.65 -19.04
CA LYS A 281 -5.88 -4.03 -17.62
C LYS A 281 -5.88 -2.84 -16.68
N ALA A 282 -4.83 -2.02 -16.68
CA ALA A 282 -4.69 -0.97 -15.68
C ALA A 282 -3.68 0.13 -16.05
N GLN A 283 -3.91 1.31 -15.51
CA GLN A 283 -3.01 2.45 -15.53
C GLN A 283 -2.84 2.97 -14.10
N ALA A 284 -1.59 3.21 -13.70
CA ALA A 284 -1.25 3.79 -12.41
C ALA A 284 -1.63 5.29 -12.40
N ALA A 285 -2.35 5.69 -11.36
CA ALA A 285 -2.73 7.06 -11.04
C ALA A 285 -2.51 7.32 -9.54
N GLY A 286 -2.60 8.58 -9.12
CA GLY A 286 -2.47 8.97 -7.71
C GLY A 286 -1.19 8.46 -7.05
N SER A 287 -1.29 7.94 -5.83
CA SER A 287 -0.13 7.43 -5.08
C SER A 287 0.58 6.26 -5.75
N MET A 288 -0.13 5.46 -6.55
CA MET A 288 0.52 4.38 -7.32
C MET A 288 1.34 4.96 -8.48
N ALA A 289 0.88 6.05 -9.12
CA ALA A 289 1.68 6.74 -10.13
C ALA A 289 2.97 7.32 -9.53
N GLU A 290 2.89 7.90 -8.34
CA GLU A 290 4.06 8.39 -7.60
C GLU A 290 5.04 7.25 -7.28
N ALA A 291 4.55 6.10 -6.80
CA ALA A 291 5.40 4.93 -6.52
C ALA A 291 6.12 4.41 -7.78
N ILE A 292 5.48 4.50 -8.96
CA ILE A 292 6.14 4.19 -10.23
C ILE A 292 7.20 5.25 -10.56
N GLU A 293 6.83 6.53 -10.51
CA GLU A 293 7.68 7.64 -10.94
C GLU A 293 8.94 7.79 -10.10
N TYR A 294 8.82 7.66 -8.77
CA TYR A 294 9.88 7.93 -7.81
C TYR A 294 10.66 6.68 -7.37
N SER A 295 10.13 5.48 -7.59
CA SER A 295 10.72 4.22 -7.13
C SER A 295 10.79 3.15 -8.23
N LEU A 296 9.64 2.55 -8.57
CA LEU A 296 9.62 1.22 -9.18
C LEU A 296 10.24 1.17 -10.59
N ARG A 297 10.12 2.27 -11.34
CA ARG A 297 10.71 2.40 -12.69
C ARG A 297 12.23 2.30 -12.72
N PHE A 298 12.90 2.46 -11.59
CA PHE A 298 14.36 2.45 -11.46
C PHE A 298 14.94 1.11 -11.01
N LEU A 299 14.09 0.14 -10.64
CA LEU A 299 14.58 -1.19 -10.30
C LEU A 299 15.09 -1.93 -11.53
N SER A 300 16.04 -2.83 -11.30
CA SER A 300 16.53 -3.73 -12.34
C SER A 300 15.43 -4.68 -12.80
N ASP A 301 15.48 -5.11 -14.07
CA ASP A 301 14.52 -6.09 -14.59
C ASP A 301 14.57 -7.42 -13.81
N ALA A 302 15.72 -7.78 -13.22
CA ALA A 302 15.83 -8.97 -12.37
C ALA A 302 15.04 -8.81 -11.06
N ASP A 303 15.12 -7.65 -10.42
CA ASP A 303 14.37 -7.37 -9.20
C ASP A 303 12.86 -7.25 -9.48
N LEU A 304 12.47 -6.64 -10.61
CA LEU A 304 11.05 -6.59 -11.01
C LEU A 304 10.48 -7.98 -11.28
N ARG A 305 11.24 -8.87 -11.94
CA ARG A 305 10.85 -10.29 -12.13
C ARG A 305 10.74 -11.02 -10.81
N ALA A 306 11.70 -10.85 -9.90
CA ALA A 306 11.63 -11.44 -8.57
C ALA A 306 10.37 -10.99 -7.80
N MET A 307 10.02 -9.70 -7.86
CA MET A 307 8.77 -9.18 -7.28
C MET A 307 7.53 -9.84 -7.91
N ALA A 308 7.48 -9.95 -9.24
CA ALA A 308 6.38 -10.61 -9.94
C ALA A 308 6.24 -12.09 -9.54
N ALA A 309 7.35 -12.84 -9.55
CA ALA A 309 7.40 -14.25 -9.14
C ALA A 309 6.90 -14.42 -7.70
N TYR A 310 7.36 -13.58 -6.75
CA TYR A 310 6.87 -13.62 -5.37
C TYR A 310 5.37 -13.35 -5.25
N LEU A 311 4.84 -12.32 -5.92
CA LEU A 311 3.42 -11.98 -5.87
C LEU A 311 2.53 -13.15 -6.35
N LYS A 312 3.00 -13.94 -7.32
CA LYS A 312 2.29 -15.15 -7.79
C LYS A 312 2.29 -16.30 -6.78
N THR A 313 3.14 -16.26 -5.75
CA THR A 313 3.17 -17.26 -4.66
C THR A 313 2.30 -16.92 -3.46
N VAL A 314 1.81 -15.68 -3.36
CA VAL A 314 0.97 -15.23 -2.25
C VAL A 314 -0.34 -16.01 -2.24
N ALA A 315 -0.91 -16.29 -1.07
CA ALA A 315 -2.21 -16.96 -0.99
C ALA A 315 -3.29 -16.10 -1.67
N PRO A 316 -4.04 -16.64 -2.66
CA PRO A 316 -5.13 -15.91 -3.28
C PRO A 316 -6.24 -15.66 -2.26
N GLN A 317 -6.78 -14.45 -2.26
CA GLN A 317 -7.89 -14.09 -1.37
C GLN A 317 -8.97 -13.35 -2.17
N ASN A 318 -10.20 -13.85 -2.10
CA ASN A 318 -11.40 -13.22 -2.62
C ASN A 318 -12.28 -12.81 -1.43
N LEU A 319 -12.37 -11.51 -1.14
CA LEU A 319 -13.03 -11.01 0.07
C LEU A 319 -14.49 -10.66 -0.13
N THR A 320 -14.90 -10.29 -1.34
CA THR A 320 -16.27 -9.84 -1.64
C THR A 320 -17.12 -10.89 -2.34
N GLY A 321 -16.51 -11.99 -2.78
CA GLY A 321 -17.17 -13.01 -3.59
C GLY A 321 -17.34 -12.60 -5.05
N ALA A 322 -16.54 -11.63 -5.52
CA ALA A 322 -16.59 -11.19 -6.92
C ALA A 322 -16.32 -12.38 -7.84
N LYS A 323 -17.13 -12.49 -8.90
CA LYS A 323 -17.04 -13.60 -9.88
C LYS A 323 -16.40 -13.21 -11.20
N GLN A 324 -16.18 -11.91 -11.39
CA GLN A 324 -15.70 -11.34 -12.63
C GLN A 324 -14.50 -10.45 -12.34
N SER A 325 -13.49 -10.54 -13.19
CA SER A 325 -12.31 -9.69 -13.09
C SER A 325 -12.62 -8.23 -13.43
N ARG A 326 -11.98 -7.30 -12.71
CA ARG A 326 -12.10 -5.85 -12.95
C ARG A 326 -11.66 -5.40 -14.35
N PHE A 327 -10.93 -6.22 -15.10
CA PHE A 327 -10.47 -5.90 -16.45
C PHE A 327 -11.20 -6.69 -17.55
N SER A 328 -12.25 -7.46 -17.22
CA SER A 328 -13.06 -8.17 -18.21
C SER A 328 -14.38 -7.49 -18.55
N PHE A 329 -14.65 -6.30 -18.01
CA PHE A 329 -15.84 -5.51 -18.35
C PHE A 329 -15.66 -4.86 -19.72
N GLU A 330 -16.59 -5.12 -20.64
CA GLU A 330 -16.57 -4.64 -22.02
C GLU A 330 -17.90 -3.96 -22.37
N ASN A 331 -17.86 -3.05 -23.35
CA ASN A 331 -19.07 -2.45 -23.89
C ASN A 331 -19.64 -3.34 -25.01
N LYS A 332 -20.81 -3.94 -24.79
CA LYS A 332 -21.47 -4.83 -25.78
C LYS A 332 -22.36 -4.10 -26.78
N THR A 333 -22.52 -2.77 -26.68
CA THR A 333 -23.48 -2.04 -27.51
C THR A 333 -22.84 -0.77 -28.06
N PRO A 334 -22.54 -0.69 -29.37
CA PRO A 334 -22.09 0.54 -30.01
C PRO A 334 -23.11 1.68 -29.78
N ALA A 335 -22.66 2.93 -29.61
CA ALA A 335 -23.58 4.06 -29.63
C ALA A 335 -24.14 4.21 -31.06
N HIS A 336 -25.47 4.25 -31.22
CA HIS A 336 -26.06 4.48 -32.54
C HIS A 336 -25.95 5.97 -32.90
N LEU A 337 -25.64 6.27 -34.16
CA LEU A 337 -25.54 7.65 -34.68
C LEU A 337 -26.83 8.47 -34.46
N VAL A 338 -27.97 7.81 -34.20
CA VAL A 338 -29.30 8.39 -34.02
C VAL A 338 -29.61 8.75 -32.56
N ASP A 339 -28.79 8.30 -31.59
CA ASP A 339 -28.89 8.74 -30.18
C ASP A 339 -28.34 10.17 -29.98
N VAL A 340 -27.87 10.78 -31.08
CA VAL A 340 -27.37 12.15 -31.18
C VAL A 340 -28.43 13.00 -31.85
N GLU A 341 -29.51 13.36 -31.16
CA GLU A 341 -30.18 14.60 -31.56
C GLU A 341 -29.20 15.75 -31.25
N PRO A 342 -28.91 16.62 -32.22
CA PRO A 342 -27.94 17.67 -32.03
C PRO A 342 -28.40 18.62 -30.92
N VAL A 343 -27.40 19.21 -30.28
CA VAL A 343 -27.39 20.31 -29.31
C VAL A 343 -28.30 21.52 -29.68
N THR A 344 -29.02 21.48 -30.80
CA THR A 344 -29.94 22.52 -31.28
C THR A 344 -31.27 22.59 -30.52
N SER A 345 -31.63 21.58 -29.70
CA SER A 345 -32.90 21.58 -28.94
C SER A 345 -32.75 21.93 -27.45
N ARG A 346 -31.53 21.96 -26.90
CA ARG A 346 -31.30 22.20 -25.46
C ARG A 346 -30.46 23.44 -25.25
N THR A 347 -31.14 24.53 -24.87
CA THR A 347 -30.55 25.81 -24.46
C THR A 347 -29.41 25.62 -23.46
N ALA A 348 -28.39 26.47 -23.54
CA ALA A 348 -27.24 26.57 -22.63
C ALA A 348 -27.59 26.51 -21.12
N MET A 349 -28.86 26.72 -20.76
CA MET A 349 -29.42 26.49 -19.42
C MET A 349 -29.32 25.05 -18.91
N ALA A 350 -29.28 24.03 -19.78
CA ALA A 350 -29.20 22.62 -19.37
C ALA A 350 -27.85 22.23 -18.75
N MET A 351 -26.79 23.02 -18.98
CA MET A 351 -25.50 22.83 -18.32
C MET A 351 -25.44 23.47 -16.93
N SER A 352 -26.39 24.36 -16.60
CA SER A 352 -26.50 25.09 -15.33
C SER A 352 -27.66 24.64 -14.44
N ASP A 353 -28.58 23.80 -14.94
CA ASP A 353 -29.73 23.32 -14.18
C ASP A 353 -29.37 22.07 -13.37
N ALA A 354 -29.45 22.20 -12.04
CA ALA A 354 -29.04 21.19 -11.07
C ALA A 354 -29.99 19.98 -10.96
N GLY A 355 -31.11 19.97 -11.70
CA GLY A 355 -32.13 18.91 -11.66
C GLY A 355 -31.88 17.68 -12.56
N SER A 356 -31.14 17.82 -13.67
CA SER A 356 -30.77 16.70 -14.54
C SER A 356 -29.44 16.97 -15.24
N VAL A 357 -28.35 16.62 -14.57
CA VAL A 357 -27.01 16.68 -15.15
C VAL A 357 -26.83 15.50 -16.10
N ASP A 358 -26.73 15.78 -17.40
CA ASP A 358 -26.55 14.74 -18.42
C ASP A 358 -25.08 14.28 -18.47
N GLY A 359 -24.80 13.13 -17.85
CA GLY A 359 -23.45 12.55 -17.82
C GLY A 359 -22.92 12.14 -19.19
N GLN A 360 -23.79 11.82 -20.15
CA GLN A 360 -23.38 11.50 -21.51
C GLN A 360 -22.90 12.75 -22.23
N LEU A 361 -23.68 13.83 -22.19
CA LEU A 361 -23.31 15.09 -22.81
C LEU A 361 -21.99 15.62 -22.23
N LEU A 362 -21.81 15.52 -20.91
CA LEU A 362 -20.56 15.91 -20.27
C LEU A 362 -19.38 15.04 -20.73
N TYR A 363 -19.55 13.72 -20.82
CA TYR A 363 -18.52 12.80 -21.33
C TYR A 363 -18.14 13.12 -22.78
N GLU A 364 -19.13 13.36 -23.65
CA GLU A 364 -18.89 13.68 -25.06
C GLU A 364 -18.08 14.98 -25.23
N ASN A 365 -18.32 15.97 -24.38
CA ASN A 365 -17.63 17.26 -24.44
C ASN A 365 -16.24 17.27 -23.76
N ALA A 366 -16.06 16.50 -22.67
CA ALA A 366 -14.83 16.55 -21.87
C ALA A 366 -13.89 15.35 -22.06
N CYS A 367 -14.40 14.19 -22.45
CA CYS A 367 -13.64 12.93 -22.36
C CYS A 367 -13.48 12.22 -23.72
N ALA A 368 -14.51 12.28 -24.58
CA ALA A 368 -14.58 11.46 -25.77
C ALA A 368 -13.52 11.77 -26.83
N SER A 369 -12.92 12.97 -26.85
CA SER A 369 -11.83 13.32 -27.77
C SER A 369 -10.56 12.49 -27.53
N CYS A 370 -10.36 12.01 -26.30
CA CYS A 370 -9.19 11.21 -25.92
C CYS A 370 -9.58 9.73 -25.70
N HIS A 371 -10.68 9.48 -25.00
CA HIS A 371 -11.12 8.12 -24.67
C HIS A 371 -12.03 7.48 -25.73
N GLY A 372 -12.34 8.19 -26.81
CA GLY A 372 -13.27 7.73 -27.83
C GLY A 372 -14.73 7.77 -27.36
N ARG A 373 -15.67 7.74 -28.31
CA ARG A 373 -17.11 7.83 -28.00
C ARG A 373 -17.63 6.54 -27.36
N ASN A 374 -17.01 5.40 -27.66
CA ASN A 374 -17.35 4.10 -27.10
C ASN A 374 -16.37 3.67 -25.99
N GLY A 375 -15.52 4.59 -25.51
CA GLY A 375 -14.55 4.31 -24.45
C GLY A 375 -13.38 3.45 -24.94
N GLU A 376 -13.12 3.39 -26.25
CA GLU A 376 -12.09 2.57 -26.89
C GLU A 376 -10.65 3.07 -26.69
N GLY A 377 -10.48 4.34 -26.33
CA GLY A 377 -9.17 5.01 -26.28
C GLY A 377 -8.53 5.16 -27.65
N THR A 378 -7.21 5.32 -27.69
CA THR A 378 -6.45 5.37 -28.94
C THR A 378 -5.91 3.99 -29.34
N ALA A 379 -5.70 3.78 -30.64
CA ALA A 379 -5.21 2.51 -31.18
C ALA A 379 -3.81 2.12 -30.66
N ASP A 380 -2.99 3.11 -30.29
CA ASP A 380 -1.68 2.93 -29.67
C ASP A 380 -1.76 2.78 -28.13
N HIS A 381 -2.96 2.86 -27.56
CA HIS A 381 -3.24 2.85 -26.12
C HIS A 381 -2.57 3.97 -25.32
N PHE A 382 -2.16 5.06 -25.98
CA PHE A 382 -1.68 6.26 -25.30
C PHE A 382 -2.77 6.85 -24.39
N TYR A 383 -3.98 7.03 -24.93
CA TYR A 383 -5.17 7.23 -24.11
C TYR A 383 -5.82 5.87 -23.86
N PRO A 384 -5.96 5.45 -22.60
CA PRO A 384 -6.42 4.11 -22.28
C PRO A 384 -7.90 3.96 -22.61
N SER A 385 -8.26 2.74 -23.03
CA SER A 385 -9.65 2.30 -23.09
C SER A 385 -10.29 2.38 -21.70
N LEU A 386 -11.53 2.84 -21.64
CA LEU A 386 -12.39 2.82 -20.46
C LEU A 386 -13.14 1.49 -20.30
N THR A 387 -13.12 0.66 -21.34
CA THR A 387 -13.44 -0.77 -21.24
C THR A 387 -12.17 -1.56 -20.94
N HIS A 388 -12.30 -2.76 -20.36
CA HIS A 388 -11.16 -3.56 -19.91
C HIS A 388 -10.21 -2.77 -19.00
N ASN A 389 -10.78 -2.00 -18.07
CA ASN A 389 -10.02 -1.07 -17.26
C ASN A 389 -10.33 -1.24 -15.77
N SER A 390 -9.30 -1.39 -14.96
CA SER A 390 -9.42 -1.52 -13.50
C SER A 390 -10.12 -0.33 -12.82
N ALA A 391 -10.04 0.88 -13.38
CA ALA A 391 -10.67 2.07 -12.83
C ALA A 391 -12.20 2.07 -13.00
N THR A 392 -12.71 1.45 -14.07
CA THR A 392 -14.15 1.39 -14.38
C THR A 392 -14.77 0.05 -14.01
N GLY A 393 -14.00 -1.03 -14.02
CA GLY A 393 -14.44 -2.39 -13.68
C GLY A 393 -14.18 -2.82 -12.24
N GLY A 394 -13.64 -1.94 -11.40
CA GLY A 394 -13.33 -2.22 -9.99
C GLY A 394 -14.55 -2.52 -9.11
N LEU A 395 -14.31 -2.61 -7.80
CA LEU A 395 -15.36 -2.80 -6.80
C LEU A 395 -15.97 -1.48 -6.30
N VAL A 396 -15.25 -0.37 -6.51
CA VAL A 396 -15.62 0.99 -6.07
C VAL A 396 -15.27 2.00 -7.16
N ALA A 397 -15.98 3.13 -7.19
CA ALA A 397 -15.78 4.21 -8.15
C ALA A 397 -14.60 5.15 -7.80
N ASP A 398 -14.00 4.97 -6.62
CA ASP A 398 -13.03 5.89 -6.01
C ASP A 398 -11.90 6.29 -6.98
N ASN A 399 -11.26 5.30 -7.62
CA ASN A 399 -10.17 5.56 -8.57
C ASN A 399 -10.62 6.35 -9.80
N LEU A 400 -11.83 6.08 -10.33
CA LEU A 400 -12.38 6.83 -11.45
C LEU A 400 -12.65 8.29 -11.06
N VAL A 401 -13.32 8.51 -9.91
CA VAL A 401 -13.65 9.86 -9.45
C VAL A 401 -12.39 10.65 -9.13
N MET A 402 -11.42 10.04 -8.44
CA MET A 402 -10.14 10.69 -8.13
C MET A 402 -9.31 10.99 -9.38
N THR A 403 -9.41 10.17 -10.41
CA THR A 403 -8.76 10.42 -11.71
C THR A 403 -9.40 11.60 -12.44
N ILE A 404 -10.72 11.73 -12.43
CA ILE A 404 -11.41 12.90 -12.99
C ILE A 404 -11.07 14.16 -12.19
N LEU A 405 -11.10 14.08 -10.86
CA LEU A 405 -10.78 15.22 -9.98
C LEU A 405 -9.34 15.69 -10.14
N ASN A 406 -8.36 14.79 -10.02
CA ASN A 406 -6.95 15.20 -9.92
C ASN A 406 -6.19 15.13 -11.24
N GLY A 407 -6.79 14.52 -12.27
CA GLY A 407 -6.08 14.16 -13.48
C GLY A 407 -5.00 13.10 -13.22
N ILE A 408 -4.12 12.95 -14.19
CA ILE A 408 -2.94 12.08 -14.14
C ILE A 408 -1.77 12.87 -14.71
N GLU A 409 -0.68 12.93 -13.97
CA GLU A 409 0.64 13.27 -14.50
C GLU A 409 1.59 12.21 -13.96
N ARG A 410 2.18 11.40 -14.85
CA ARG A 410 3.09 10.34 -14.46
C ARG A 410 4.24 10.21 -15.44
N LYS A 411 5.47 10.28 -14.93
CA LYS A 411 6.67 9.97 -15.72
C LYS A 411 7.07 8.52 -15.51
N SER A 412 7.20 7.77 -16.61
CA SER A 412 7.75 6.41 -16.57
C SER A 412 8.71 6.17 -17.72
N ASN A 413 9.19 4.92 -17.85
CA ASN A 413 10.16 4.55 -18.89
C ASN A 413 9.57 4.60 -20.31
N ASP A 414 8.24 4.66 -20.43
CA ASP A 414 7.51 4.80 -21.71
C ASP A 414 7.15 6.27 -22.02
N GLY A 415 7.61 7.23 -21.21
CA GLY A 415 7.34 8.66 -21.39
C GLY A 415 6.42 9.25 -20.32
N ILE A 416 5.68 10.30 -20.69
CA ILE A 416 4.78 11.03 -19.80
C ILE A 416 3.34 10.65 -20.14
N ALA A 417 2.62 10.10 -19.16
CA ALA A 417 1.18 9.89 -19.25
C ALA A 417 0.44 11.09 -18.63
N GLY A 418 -0.57 11.59 -19.33
CA GLY A 418 -1.28 12.82 -18.97
C GLY A 418 -2.80 12.71 -19.12
N MET A 419 -3.53 13.15 -18.10
CA MET A 419 -4.97 13.44 -18.16
C MET A 419 -5.22 14.74 -17.36
N PRO A 420 -5.95 15.72 -17.92
CA PRO A 420 -6.23 16.96 -17.19
C PRO A 420 -7.07 16.70 -15.94
N SER A 421 -6.86 17.52 -14.92
CA SER A 421 -7.79 17.65 -13.79
C SER A 421 -9.06 18.36 -14.26
N TYR A 422 -10.20 17.94 -13.71
CA TYR A 422 -11.49 18.62 -13.88
C TYR A 422 -12.02 19.19 -12.57
N ALA A 423 -11.16 19.31 -11.55
CA ALA A 423 -11.59 19.80 -10.26
C ALA A 423 -12.08 21.25 -10.36
N ASP A 424 -11.40 22.12 -11.08
CA ASP A 424 -11.75 23.55 -11.09
C ASP A 424 -12.82 23.87 -12.16
N GLU A 425 -12.99 22.98 -13.13
CA GLU A 425 -13.87 23.15 -14.29
C GLU A 425 -15.27 22.58 -14.05
N LEU A 426 -15.38 21.50 -13.27
CA LEU A 426 -16.63 20.78 -13.04
C LEU A 426 -16.99 20.71 -11.56
N ASN A 427 -18.26 20.98 -11.26
CA ASN A 427 -18.78 20.84 -9.90
C ASN A 427 -19.05 19.36 -9.54
N ASP A 428 -19.36 19.11 -8.27
CA ASP A 428 -19.53 17.75 -7.74
C ASP A 428 -20.68 16.96 -8.40
N SER A 429 -21.75 17.65 -8.81
CA SER A 429 -22.87 17.01 -9.51
C SER A 429 -22.51 16.59 -10.93
N GLN A 430 -21.69 17.39 -11.62
CA GLN A 430 -21.17 17.10 -12.96
C GLN A 430 -20.21 15.93 -12.96
N ILE A 431 -19.27 15.89 -12.01
CA ILE A 431 -18.34 14.77 -11.88
C ILE A 431 -19.09 13.48 -11.49
N ALA A 432 -20.06 13.54 -10.58
CA ALA A 432 -20.88 12.38 -10.23
C ALA A 432 -21.65 11.85 -11.45
N ALA A 433 -22.24 12.74 -12.27
CA ALA A 433 -22.95 12.36 -13.49
C ALA A 433 -22.04 11.68 -14.51
N ILE A 434 -20.84 12.23 -14.76
CA ILE A 434 -19.84 11.64 -15.66
C ILE A 434 -19.41 10.25 -15.14
N ALA A 435 -19.06 10.14 -13.86
CA ALA A 435 -18.60 8.87 -13.29
C ALA A 435 -19.67 7.79 -13.39
N ASN A 436 -20.94 8.13 -13.10
CA ASN A 436 -22.07 7.22 -13.22
C ASN A 436 -22.32 6.81 -14.68
N TYR A 437 -22.21 7.74 -15.63
CA TYR A 437 -22.30 7.42 -17.06
C TYR A 437 -21.19 6.46 -17.49
N VAL A 438 -19.93 6.77 -17.16
CA VAL A 438 -18.75 5.96 -17.51
C VAL A 438 -18.86 4.55 -16.94
N ILE A 439 -19.22 4.39 -15.67
CA ILE A 439 -19.41 3.08 -15.04
C ILE A 439 -20.55 2.31 -15.71
N SER A 440 -21.71 2.96 -15.90
CA SER A 440 -22.88 2.32 -16.51
C SER A 440 -22.61 1.88 -17.95
N ARG A 441 -21.85 2.67 -18.70
CA ARG A 441 -21.60 2.44 -20.12
C ARG A 441 -20.43 1.49 -20.39
N PHE A 442 -19.32 1.64 -19.66
CA PHE A 442 -18.04 1.00 -19.99
C PHE A 442 -17.54 0.04 -18.91
N GLY A 443 -18.11 0.07 -17.70
CA GLY A 443 -17.53 -0.56 -16.52
C GLY A 443 -18.45 -1.54 -15.79
N ASN A 444 -18.17 -1.71 -14.50
CA ASN A 444 -18.89 -2.61 -13.62
C ASN A 444 -20.17 -1.96 -13.08
N LYS A 445 -21.31 -2.35 -13.66
CA LYS A 445 -22.65 -1.90 -13.24
C LYS A 445 -23.06 -2.29 -11.82
N ALA A 446 -22.30 -3.17 -11.15
CA ALA A 446 -22.53 -3.50 -9.75
C ALA A 446 -21.95 -2.46 -8.77
N ILE A 447 -21.11 -1.52 -9.24
CA ILE A 447 -20.63 -0.42 -8.42
C ILE A 447 -21.83 0.47 -8.03
N PRO A 448 -22.01 0.81 -6.73
CA PRO A 448 -23.05 1.73 -6.31
C PRO A 448 -22.93 3.10 -7.01
N PRO A 449 -24.05 3.75 -7.37
CA PRO A 449 -24.01 5.08 -7.98
C PRO A 449 -23.23 6.08 -7.14
N VAL A 450 -22.34 6.84 -7.79
CA VAL A 450 -21.57 7.91 -7.19
C VAL A 450 -22.52 9.04 -6.78
N SER A 451 -22.46 9.42 -5.51
CA SER A 451 -23.24 10.54 -4.97
C SER A 451 -22.46 11.86 -5.06
N ILE A 452 -23.19 12.99 -5.10
CA ILE A 452 -22.59 14.33 -5.05
C ILE A 452 -21.73 14.50 -3.79
N GLN A 453 -22.21 13.99 -2.64
CA GLN A 453 -21.48 14.07 -1.38
C GLN A 453 -20.16 13.29 -1.44
N GLN A 454 -20.14 12.12 -2.09
CA GLN A 454 -18.91 11.34 -2.25
C GLN A 454 -17.85 12.13 -3.05
N VAL A 455 -18.26 12.81 -4.13
CA VAL A 455 -17.34 13.67 -4.89
C VAL A 455 -16.85 14.84 -4.04
N ALA A 456 -17.75 15.51 -3.31
CA ALA A 456 -17.40 16.60 -2.42
C ALA A 456 -16.38 16.20 -1.35
N ASP A 457 -16.53 14.99 -0.78
CA ASP A 457 -15.62 14.44 0.21
C ASP A 457 -14.23 14.13 -0.39
N PHE A 458 -14.19 13.55 -1.58
CA PHE A 458 -12.93 13.31 -2.32
C PHE A 458 -12.23 14.61 -2.71
N ARG A 459 -12.96 15.59 -3.23
CA ARG A 459 -12.44 16.92 -3.58
C ARG A 459 -11.84 17.62 -2.37
N ALA A 460 -12.52 17.56 -1.23
CA ALA A 460 -12.02 18.14 0.01
C ALA A 460 -10.88 17.32 0.66
N ASN A 461 -10.45 16.22 0.03
CA ASN A 461 -9.52 15.23 0.56
C ASN A 461 -9.88 14.78 1.99
N LYS A 462 -11.19 14.71 2.27
CA LYS A 462 -11.72 14.34 3.59
C LYS A 462 -11.68 12.83 3.71
N SER A 463 -10.65 12.31 4.37
CA SER A 463 -10.73 10.97 4.96
C SER A 463 -11.55 11.07 6.25
N THR A 464 -12.80 10.61 6.23
CA THR A 464 -13.61 10.56 7.45
C THR A 464 -13.02 9.49 8.39
N PRO A 465 -12.45 9.86 9.55
CA PRO A 465 -11.97 8.87 10.51
C PRO A 465 -13.16 8.05 10.99
N ALA A 466 -12.95 6.76 11.26
CA ALA A 466 -13.97 5.92 11.88
C ALA A 466 -14.59 6.62 13.10
N LEU A 467 -15.91 6.49 13.30
CA LEU A 467 -16.68 7.18 14.35
C LEU A 467 -15.99 7.12 15.72
N LEU A 468 -15.44 5.96 16.06
CA LEU A 468 -14.77 5.74 17.34
C LEU A 468 -13.44 6.52 17.47
N MET A 469 -12.68 6.71 16.37
CA MET A 469 -11.50 7.59 16.37
C MET A 469 -11.90 9.06 16.61
N ARG A 470 -13.07 9.49 16.12
CA ARG A 470 -13.61 10.83 16.43
C ARG A 470 -14.01 10.97 17.89
N MET A 471 -14.48 9.89 18.52
CA MET A 471 -14.88 9.86 19.93
C MET A 471 -13.69 9.67 20.89
N MET A 472 -12.55 9.16 20.42
CA MET A 472 -11.38 8.83 21.25
C MET A 472 -10.87 9.99 22.12
N PRO A 473 -10.81 11.24 21.63
CA PRO A 473 -10.46 12.39 22.48
C PRO A 473 -11.41 12.53 23.66
N TRP A 474 -12.73 12.43 23.42
CA TRP A 474 -13.76 12.52 24.46
C TRP A 474 -13.70 11.38 25.45
N LEU A 475 -13.50 10.14 24.97
CA LEU A 475 -13.38 8.96 25.81
C LEU A 475 -12.16 9.03 26.73
N LEU A 476 -11.00 9.43 26.20
CA LEU A 476 -9.76 9.54 26.98
C LEU A 476 -9.77 10.76 27.92
N SER A 477 -10.34 11.89 27.49
CA SER A 477 -10.55 13.04 28.37
C SER A 477 -11.54 12.73 29.49
N GLY A 478 -12.62 12.00 29.19
CA GLY A 478 -13.58 11.51 30.18
C GLY A 478 -12.96 10.52 31.17
N ALA A 479 -12.20 9.54 30.68
CA ALA A 479 -11.48 8.60 31.52
C ALA A 479 -10.41 9.29 32.39
N GLY A 480 -9.68 10.26 31.83
CA GLY A 480 -8.72 11.08 32.56
C GLY A 480 -9.39 11.91 33.67
N PHE A 481 -10.54 12.52 33.38
CA PHE A 481 -11.34 13.23 34.38
C PHE A 481 -11.80 12.30 35.50
N VAL A 482 -12.32 11.12 35.17
CA VAL A 482 -12.73 10.12 36.18
C VAL A 482 -11.54 9.68 37.03
N PHE A 483 -10.37 9.43 36.43
CA PHE A 483 -9.16 9.06 37.16
C PHE A 483 -8.72 10.15 38.14
N ILE A 484 -8.74 11.43 37.71
CA ILE A 484 -8.43 12.58 38.56
C ILE A 484 -9.42 12.68 39.71
N VAL A 485 -10.72 12.52 39.45
CA VAL A 485 -11.76 12.53 40.49
C VAL A 485 -11.53 11.40 41.50
N VAL A 486 -11.22 10.18 41.05
CA VAL A 486 -10.89 9.05 41.93
C VAL A 486 -9.64 9.33 42.76
N MET A 487 -8.60 9.91 42.17
CA MET A 487 -7.37 10.31 42.89
C MET A 487 -7.66 11.38 43.95
N ILE A 488 -8.47 12.39 43.64
CA ILE A 488 -8.89 13.44 44.57
C ILE A 488 -9.71 12.83 45.72
N ILE A 489 -10.69 11.99 45.42
CA ILE A 489 -11.49 11.28 46.44
C ILE A 489 -10.59 10.41 47.32
N GLY A 490 -9.65 9.67 46.71
CA GLY A 490 -8.67 8.85 47.40
C GLY A 490 -7.79 9.68 48.35
N PHE A 491 -7.30 10.84 47.90
CA PHE A 491 -6.50 11.77 48.70
C PHE A 491 -7.28 12.31 49.90
N PHE A 492 -8.53 12.74 49.71
CA PHE A 492 -9.38 13.22 50.82
C PHE A 492 -9.76 12.10 51.79
N ARG A 493 -10.00 10.87 51.32
CA ARG A 493 -10.22 9.70 52.19
C ARG A 493 -8.98 9.35 53.00
N LEU A 494 -7.78 9.35 52.40
CA LEU A 494 -6.53 9.13 53.12
C LEU A 494 -6.33 10.20 54.20
N LYS A 495 -6.51 11.48 53.86
CA LYS A 495 -6.36 12.60 54.81
C LYS A 495 -7.34 12.48 55.98
N SER A 496 -8.58 12.03 55.74
CA SER A 496 -9.56 11.74 56.78
C SER A 496 -9.14 10.58 57.70
N LEU A 497 -8.48 9.56 57.18
CA LEU A 497 -7.98 8.42 57.97
C LEU A 497 -6.81 8.82 58.88
N PHE A 498 -5.91 9.68 58.40
CA PHE A 498 -4.78 10.17 59.21
C PHE A 498 -5.20 11.16 60.31
N LYS A 499 -6.34 11.85 60.17
CA LYS A 499 -6.88 12.75 61.20
C LYS A 499 -7.56 12.01 62.36
N LYS A 500 -7.79 10.70 62.23
CA LYS A 500 -8.50 9.85 63.22
C LYS A 500 -7.59 8.97 64.08
N ARG A 501 -6.26 9.16 64.08
CA ARG A 501 -5.40 8.50 65.08
C ARG A 501 -5.44 9.33 66.38
N PRO A 502 -6.07 8.85 67.46
CA PRO A 502 -5.91 9.48 68.76
C PRO A 502 -4.47 9.26 69.24
N SER A 503 -3.86 10.33 69.75
CA SER A 503 -2.60 10.26 70.47
C SER A 503 -2.81 9.46 71.75
N HIS A 504 -2.30 8.23 71.77
CA HIS A 504 -2.11 7.45 73.00
C HIS A 504 -0.63 7.31 73.27
#